data_AF-A0A0D8HLY4-F1
#
_entry.id   AF-A0A0D8HLY4-F1
#
_cell.length_a   1.000
_cell.length_b   1.000
_cell.length_c   1.000
_cell.angle_alpha   90.00
_cell.angle_beta   90.00
_cell.angle_gamma   90.00
#
_symmetry.space_group_name_H-M   'P 1'
#
loop_
_entity.id
_entity.type
_entity.pdbx_description
1 polymer ?
#
loop_
_entity_poly.entity_id
_entity_poly.type
_entity_poly.pdbx_seq_one_letter_code
_entity_poly.pdbx_strand_id
1 'polypeptide(L)'
;MSRLEQALSNAEFTPDPQRVWRWQSDADGQKAVVKFELLADLEYAPAGSLVSFDDCKELGAANLRGTGFAARDFLPRTMSAQVGGNKYYVDVKVTGLAGFLLAKIAAAYGRRKEKD
;
A
#
# COMPACT_ATOMS: atom_id res chain seq x y z
N MET A 1 1.64 3.84 18.66
CA MET A 1 1.15 4.08 17.28
C MET A 1 2.35 3.95 16.36
N SER A 2 2.26 3.10 15.34
CA SER A 2 3.42 2.88 14.48
C SER A 2 3.80 4.15 13.72
N ARG A 3 5.11 4.34 13.51
CA ARG A 3 5.66 5.50 12.80
C ARG A 3 5.07 5.67 11.39
N LEU A 4 4.69 4.57 10.73
CA LEU A 4 4.14 4.59 9.38
C LEU A 4 2.68 5.06 9.35
N GLU A 5 1.83 4.60 10.27
CA GLU A 5 0.45 5.10 10.38
C GLU A 5 0.43 6.61 10.61
N GLN A 6 1.27 7.09 11.54
CA GLN A 6 1.37 8.52 11.81
C GLN A 6 1.83 9.29 10.57
N ALA A 7 2.77 8.73 9.79
CA ALA A 7 3.22 9.35 8.55
C ALA A 7 2.11 9.41 7.49
N LEU A 8 1.29 8.37 7.35
CA LEU A 8 0.15 8.35 6.44
C LEU A 8 -0.91 9.37 6.84
N SER A 9 -1.25 9.44 8.13
CA SER A 9 -2.17 10.46 8.65
C SER A 9 -1.63 11.88 8.45
N ASN A 10 -0.34 12.12 8.72
CA ASN A 10 0.28 13.42 8.49
C ASN A 10 0.33 13.81 6.99
N ALA A 11 0.31 12.83 6.09
CA ALA A 11 0.21 13.01 4.64
C ALA A 11 -1.24 13.04 4.15
N GLU A 12 -2.22 13.22 5.05
CA GLU A 12 -3.65 13.33 4.75
C GLU A 12 -4.27 12.09 4.10
N PHE A 13 -3.63 10.92 4.24
CA PHE A 13 -4.30 9.67 3.91
C PHE A 13 -5.35 9.35 4.97
N THR A 14 -6.49 8.86 4.52
CA THR A 14 -7.58 8.36 5.38
C THR A 14 -7.68 6.84 5.24
N PRO A 15 -7.75 6.09 6.36
CA PRO A 15 -7.96 4.65 6.31
C PRO A 15 -9.40 4.32 5.93
N ASP A 16 -9.61 3.19 5.27
CA ASP A 16 -10.93 2.60 5.05
C ASP A 16 -11.11 1.32 5.90
N PRO A 17 -12.34 0.76 5.98
CA PRO A 17 -12.61 -0.46 6.77
C PRO A 17 -11.83 -1.71 6.31
N GLN A 18 -11.26 -1.69 5.10
CA GLN A 18 -10.41 -2.75 4.58
C GLN A 18 -8.92 -2.52 4.91
N ARG A 19 -8.61 -1.53 5.78
CA ARG A 19 -7.27 -1.09 6.14
C ARG A 19 -6.45 -0.59 4.95
N VAL A 20 -7.14 -0.16 3.90
CA VAL A 20 -6.55 0.52 2.74
C VAL A 20 -6.54 2.01 3.01
N TRP A 21 -5.39 2.64 2.83
CA TRP A 21 -5.25 4.08 3.04
C TRP A 21 -5.44 4.82 1.73
N ARG A 22 -6.22 5.90 1.74
CA ARG A 22 -6.58 6.64 0.54
C ARG A 22 -6.25 8.12 0.70
N TRP A 23 -5.60 8.67 -0.31
CA TRP A 23 -5.40 10.09 -0.48
C TRP A 23 -6.10 10.54 -1.75
N GLN A 24 -6.71 11.72 -1.73
CA GLN A 24 -7.45 12.27 -2.86
C GLN A 24 -6.84 13.63 -3.22
N SER A 25 -6.53 13.82 -4.51
CA SER A 25 -6.21 15.15 -5.03
C SER A 25 -7.48 15.87 -5.43
N ASP A 26 -7.52 17.16 -5.19
CA ASP A 26 -8.51 18.08 -5.78
C ASP A 26 -7.79 19.24 -6.50
N ALA A 27 -6.78 18.89 -7.30
CA ALA A 27 -6.03 19.84 -8.10
C ALA A 27 -6.68 19.99 -9.48
N ASP A 28 -6.95 21.24 -9.88
CA ASP A 28 -7.44 21.62 -11.21
C ASP A 28 -8.69 20.88 -11.69
N GLY A 29 -9.60 20.55 -10.75
CA GLY A 29 -10.86 19.87 -11.04
C GLY A 29 -10.71 18.40 -11.45
N GLN A 30 -9.51 17.84 -11.43
CA GLN A 30 -9.25 16.41 -11.65
C GLN A 30 -9.07 15.69 -10.32
N LYS A 31 -10.05 14.84 -10.00
CA LYS A 31 -9.97 13.96 -8.84
C LYS A 31 -9.11 12.73 -9.15
N ALA A 32 -7.90 12.69 -8.61
CA ALA A 32 -7.11 11.46 -8.56
C ALA A 32 -7.22 10.85 -7.16
N VAL A 33 -7.37 9.52 -7.10
CA VAL A 33 -7.35 8.78 -5.84
C VAL A 33 -6.11 7.90 -5.82
N VAL A 34 -5.22 8.17 -4.86
CA VAL A 34 -4.06 7.32 -4.57
C VAL A 34 -4.46 6.36 -3.46
N LYS A 35 -4.25 5.06 -3.71
CA LYS A 35 -4.45 4.00 -2.71
C LYS A 35 -3.10 3.48 -2.25
N PHE A 36 -2.97 3.30 -0.94
CA PHE A 36 -1.85 2.68 -0.29
C PHE A 36 -2.32 1.39 0.40
N GLU A 37 -1.77 0.27 -0.04
CA GLU A 37 -2.10 -1.08 0.41
C GLU A 37 -0.79 -1.83 0.69
N LEU A 38 -0.74 -2.57 1.80
CA LEU A 38 0.39 -3.45 2.09
C LEU A 38 0.03 -4.88 1.71
N LEU A 39 1.00 -5.59 1.12
CA LEU A 39 0.86 -6.98 0.75
C LEU A 39 1.87 -7.80 1.55
N ALA A 40 1.48 -8.99 1.97
CA ALA A 40 2.33 -9.93 2.69
C ALA A 40 2.28 -11.31 2.04
N ASP A 41 3.31 -12.11 2.26
CA ASP A 41 3.36 -13.53 1.88
C ASP A 41 3.75 -14.34 3.12
N LEU A 42 2.74 -14.63 3.95
CA LEU A 42 2.88 -15.29 5.24
C LEU A 42 2.27 -16.69 5.17
N GLU A 43 3.06 -17.71 5.46
CA GLU A 43 2.64 -19.11 5.40
C GLU A 43 1.62 -19.47 6.50
N TYR A 44 1.73 -18.84 7.67
CA TYR A 44 0.91 -19.11 8.85
C TYR A 44 -0.45 -18.41 8.81
N ALA A 45 -0.63 -17.40 7.97
CA ALA A 45 -1.90 -16.70 7.81
C ALA A 45 -2.68 -17.28 6.59
N PRO A 46 -4.02 -17.32 6.63
CA PRO A 46 -4.81 -17.72 5.48
C PRO A 46 -4.55 -16.86 4.23
N ALA A 47 -4.65 -17.43 3.04
CA ALA A 47 -4.58 -16.63 1.81
C ALA A 47 -5.80 -15.72 1.71
N GLY A 48 -5.59 -14.46 1.33
CA GLY A 48 -6.62 -13.42 1.23
C GLY A 48 -7.03 -12.80 2.56
N SER A 49 -6.49 -13.24 3.70
CA SER A 49 -6.79 -12.62 4.99
C SER A 49 -6.08 -11.28 5.16
N LEU A 50 -6.72 -10.37 5.89
CA LEU A 50 -6.10 -9.14 6.35
C LEU A 50 -5.32 -9.40 7.64
N VAL A 51 -4.02 -9.13 7.62
CA VAL A 51 -3.12 -9.28 8.77
C VAL A 51 -2.93 -7.91 9.41
N SER A 52 -3.29 -7.79 10.69
CA SER A 52 -3.03 -6.60 11.50
C SER A 52 -1.59 -6.61 12.05
N PHE A 53 -1.04 -5.44 12.31
CA PHE A 53 0.24 -5.31 13.02
C PHE A 53 -0.03 -4.89 14.47
N ASP A 54 0.67 -5.49 15.43
CA ASP A 54 0.38 -5.34 16.87
C ASP A 54 0.37 -3.87 17.34
N ASP A 55 1.26 -3.04 16.80
CA ASP A 55 1.37 -1.61 17.16
C ASP A 55 0.54 -0.65 16.28
N CYS A 56 -0.31 -1.20 15.41
CA CYS A 56 -1.10 -0.46 14.43
C CYS A 56 -2.61 -0.59 14.69
N LYS A 57 -3.33 0.52 14.59
CA LYS A 57 -4.80 0.52 14.73
C LYS A 57 -5.50 0.22 13.41
N GLU A 58 -5.07 0.89 12.34
CA GLU A 58 -5.75 0.96 11.05
C GLU A 58 -4.90 0.40 9.90
N LEU A 59 -3.61 0.21 10.11
CA LEU A 59 -2.73 -0.44 9.16
C LEU A 59 -2.92 -1.96 9.19
N GLY A 60 -2.83 -2.57 8.02
CA GLY A 60 -2.78 -4.01 7.85
C GLY A 60 -2.24 -4.37 6.47
N ALA A 61 -1.99 -5.65 6.25
CA ALA A 61 -1.56 -6.17 4.95
C ALA A 61 -2.47 -7.29 4.47
N ALA A 62 -2.80 -7.30 3.18
CA ALA A 62 -3.47 -8.44 2.56
C ALA A 62 -2.46 -9.58 2.35
N ASN A 63 -2.75 -10.75 2.91
CA ASN A 63 -1.88 -11.91 2.79
C ASN A 63 -2.08 -12.61 1.43
N LEU A 64 -1.20 -12.34 0.48
CA LEU A 64 -1.17 -12.96 -0.83
C LEU A 64 -0.09 -14.04 -0.84
N ARG A 65 -0.49 -15.26 -0.47
CA ARG A 65 0.45 -16.38 -0.41
C ARG A 65 1.04 -16.72 -1.78
N GLY A 66 2.33 -17.05 -1.80
CA GLY A 66 3.07 -17.44 -2.99
C GLY A 66 3.53 -16.27 -3.87
N THR A 67 3.49 -15.04 -3.36
CA THR A 67 3.87 -13.83 -4.09
C THR A 67 5.31 -13.35 -3.83
N GLY A 68 6.04 -14.00 -2.91
CA GLY A 68 7.37 -13.58 -2.48
C GLY A 68 8.40 -13.52 -3.61
N PHE A 69 8.21 -14.25 -4.70
CA PHE A 69 9.05 -14.13 -5.90
C PHE A 69 8.90 -12.79 -6.61
N ALA A 70 7.69 -12.23 -6.68
CA ALA A 70 7.47 -10.92 -7.30
C ALA A 70 8.05 -9.78 -6.49
N ALA A 71 8.19 -9.95 -5.16
CA ALA A 71 8.89 -9.00 -4.31
C ALA A 71 10.39 -8.86 -4.64
N ARG A 72 10.95 -9.80 -5.43
CA ARG A 72 12.33 -9.76 -5.93
C ARG A 72 12.48 -9.01 -7.26
N ASP A 73 11.39 -8.79 -7.98
CA ASP A 73 11.36 -8.01 -9.22
C ASP A 73 11.17 -6.53 -8.90
N PHE A 74 12.29 -5.83 -8.69
CA PHE A 74 12.29 -4.39 -8.43
C PHE A 74 13.49 -3.68 -9.06
N LEU A 75 13.32 -2.38 -9.29
CA LEU A 75 14.38 -1.44 -9.61
C LEU A 75 14.47 -0.39 -8.49
N PRO A 76 15.65 -0.17 -7.89
CA PRO A 76 15.85 0.96 -7.00
C PRO A 76 15.62 2.28 -7.74
N ARG A 77 14.86 3.19 -7.14
CA ARG A 77 14.70 4.56 -7.59
C ARG A 77 14.87 5.52 -6.44
N THR A 78 15.79 6.46 -6.59
CA THR A 78 15.92 7.57 -5.66
C THR A 78 14.77 8.55 -5.87
N MET A 79 13.98 8.76 -4.83
CA MET A 79 12.95 9.79 -4.78
C MET A 79 13.44 10.93 -3.91
N SER A 80 13.01 12.15 -4.22
CA SER A 80 13.28 13.31 -3.38
C SER A 80 12.00 14.07 -3.06
N ALA A 81 11.90 14.61 -1.85
CA ALA A 81 10.76 15.38 -1.40
C ALA A 81 11.23 16.53 -0.51
N GLN A 82 10.50 17.65 -0.54
CA GLN A 82 10.71 18.73 0.40
C GLN A 82 9.67 18.64 1.52
N VAL A 83 10.12 18.50 2.77
CA VAL A 83 9.27 18.34 3.95
C VAL A 83 9.75 19.31 5.03
N GLY A 84 8.89 20.24 5.44
CA GLY A 84 9.25 21.26 6.45
C GLY A 84 10.47 22.10 6.06
N GLY A 85 10.60 22.44 4.77
CA GLY A 85 11.74 23.21 4.23
C GLY A 85 13.01 22.39 3.94
N ASN A 86 13.14 21.18 4.49
CA ASN A 86 14.29 20.30 4.26
C ASN A 86 14.07 19.40 3.04
N LYS A 87 15.13 19.18 2.25
CA LYS A 87 15.10 18.25 1.11
C LYS A 87 15.57 16.87 1.56
N TYR A 88 14.72 15.87 1.39
CA TYR A 88 14.97 14.47 1.70
C TYR A 88 15.20 13.69 0.41
N TYR A 89 16.05 12.67 0.49
CA TYR A 89 16.25 11.67 -0.57
C TYR A 89 16.07 10.29 0.02
N VAL A 90 15.30 9.44 -0.67
CA VAL A 90 15.00 8.08 -0.23
C VAL A 90 15.09 7.14 -1.42
N ASP A 91 15.83 6.05 -1.27
CA ASP A 91 15.83 4.97 -2.25
C ASP A 91 14.64 4.04 -2.02
N VAL A 92 13.75 3.99 -3.01
CA VAL A 92 12.55 3.17 -2.99
C VAL A 92 12.72 2.04 -3.99
N LYS A 93 12.41 0.81 -3.57
CA LYS A 93 12.32 -0.34 -4.47
C LYS A 93 11.00 -0.28 -5.22
N VAL A 94 11.02 0.12 -6.48
CA VAL A 94 9.83 0.17 -7.33
C VAL A 94 9.72 -1.16 -8.06
N THR A 95 8.58 -1.83 -7.92
CA THR A 95 8.39 -3.14 -8.55
C THR A 95 8.34 -3.06 -10.08
N GLY A 96 8.83 -4.12 -10.74
CA GLY A 96 8.66 -4.35 -12.16
C GLY A 96 7.26 -4.86 -12.51
N LEU A 97 7.15 -5.55 -13.65
CA LEU A 97 5.88 -6.05 -14.17
C LEU A 97 5.25 -7.07 -13.21
N ALA A 98 6.04 -7.91 -12.53
CA ALA A 98 5.52 -8.96 -11.67
C ALA A 98 4.73 -8.39 -10.49
N GLY A 99 5.30 -7.43 -9.74
CA GLY A 99 4.57 -6.82 -8.62
C GLY A 99 3.45 -5.89 -9.07
N PHE A 100 3.54 -5.27 -10.26
CA PHE A 100 2.40 -4.56 -10.84
C PHE A 100 1.21 -5.49 -11.09
N LEU A 101 1.44 -6.65 -11.73
CA LEU A 101 0.39 -7.63 -11.98
C LEU A 101 -0.19 -8.18 -10.68
N LEU A 102 0.63 -8.42 -9.66
CA LEU A 102 0.13 -8.82 -8.34
C LEU A 102 -0.73 -7.77 -7.68
N ALA A 103 -0.34 -6.50 -7.71
CA ALA A 103 -1.16 -5.41 -7.19
C ALA A 103 -2.51 -5.36 -7.92
N LYS A 104 -2.53 -5.62 -9.24
CA LYS A 104 -3.78 -5.72 -10.01
C LYS A 104 -4.62 -6.92 -9.61
N ILE A 105 -4.02 -8.08 -9.39
CA ILE A 105 -4.73 -9.28 -8.91
C ILE A 105 -5.31 -9.04 -7.52
N ALA A 106 -4.54 -8.46 -6.60
CA ALA A 106 -5.00 -8.07 -5.26
C ALA A 106 -6.20 -7.12 -5.35
N ALA A 107 -6.08 -6.06 -6.15
CA ALA A 107 -7.13 -5.09 -6.35
C ALA A 107 -8.37 -5.66 -7.07
N ALA A 108 -8.22 -6.69 -7.89
CA ALA A 108 -9.33 -7.41 -8.54
C ALA A 108 -10.00 -8.39 -7.56
N TYR A 109 -9.21 -9.09 -6.74
CA TYR A 109 -9.70 -10.00 -5.72
C TYR A 109 -10.50 -9.25 -4.64
N GLY A 110 -9.99 -8.13 -4.14
CA GLY A 110 -10.71 -7.25 -3.20
C GLY A 110 -11.99 -6.64 -3.78
N ARG A 111 -12.15 -6.62 -5.12
CA ARG A 111 -13.36 -6.18 -5.82
C ARG A 111 -14.40 -7.28 -6.04
N ARG A 112 -14.11 -8.55 -5.74
CA ARG A 112 -15.12 -9.64 -5.74
C ARG A 112 -16.09 -9.50 -4.56
N LYS A 113 -16.74 -8.34 -4.43
CA LYS A 113 -18.08 -8.27 -3.84
C LYS A 113 -18.99 -9.15 -4.69
N GLU A 114 -19.99 -9.77 -4.06
CA GLU A 114 -21.03 -10.50 -4.80
C GLU A 114 -21.50 -9.63 -5.96
N LYS A 115 -21.46 -10.21 -7.16
CA LYS A 115 -22.08 -9.61 -8.31
C LYS A 115 -23.58 -9.83 -8.08
N ASP A 116 -24.32 -8.75 -7.83
CA ASP A 116 -25.79 -8.78 -7.90
C ASP A 116 -26.24 -9.32 -9.26
#